data_AF-A0A7T7XMK0-F1
#
_entry.id   AF-A0A7T7XMK0-F1
#
_cell.length_a   1.000
_cell.length_b   1.000
_cell.length_c   1.000
_cell.angle_alpha   90.00
_cell.angle_beta   90.00
_cell.angle_gamma   90.00
#
_symmetry.space_group_name_H-M   'P 1'
#
loop_
_entity.id
_entity.type
_entity.pdbx_description
1 polymer ?
#
loop_
_entity_poly.entity_id
_entity_poly.type
_entity_poly.pdbx_seq_one_letter_code
_entity_poly.pdbx_strand_id
1 'polypeptide(L)'
;MNKRNTRGIYRFFLAGTAVLLFAACAGLESGQQSSGGGTPEAPAGESPADSSRTSYPLPDTLSFRPEAIPEIRPAQGVGEFLSAEAPGDEAEKKALSDLFKSAYTEALYMETPLAGVLGGDKVHRWPRPNPVTWVQNWRTREGRANSWGLPDLVLALKASDRNRVYTVRDDFLDHYGKSLGLGGANGAAGYGSPRTGEFLQDNRRSQCFDLGLMTEDENGSVVFIPGEPPSLRLEPAALVGSFSGDESIAAAFRDAWKNGMDRNLPPLNPDSPVVYIDMRPFPMPLGNASGAVTGLYIQSFNSGGAALVLAESEAFYPAVRILERPFTDALTAGVNETLPGYTSGSGTPWNPAGLDFQDEFTASLAAGFSRYGIPLTDAFFRDGKMVMRFSRGWMELEL
;
A
#
# COMPACT_ATOMS: atom_id res chain seq x y z
N MET A 1 -9.99 -40.58 60.22
CA MET A 1 -11.04 -39.54 60.36
C MET A 1 -11.68 -39.29 59.01
N ASN A 2 -12.99 -39.02 59.03
CA ASN A 2 -13.94 -39.24 57.94
C ASN A 2 -13.91 -38.21 56.80
N LYS A 3 -14.22 -38.75 55.61
CA LYS A 3 -14.92 -38.19 54.45
C LYS A 3 -15.51 -36.78 54.60
N ARG A 4 -15.28 -35.92 53.60
CA ARG A 4 -16.26 -34.90 53.18
C ARG A 4 -16.53 -34.97 51.68
N ASN A 5 -17.78 -35.32 51.39
CA ASN A 5 -18.54 -35.05 50.18
C ASN A 5 -19.02 -33.60 50.17
N THR A 6 -19.02 -32.96 49.00
CA THR A 6 -20.03 -31.96 48.56
C THR A 6 -19.86 -31.76 47.05
N ARG A 7 -20.75 -32.32 46.21
CA ARG A 7 -21.89 -31.64 45.53
C ARG A 7 -21.38 -30.43 44.70
N GLY A 8 -21.42 -30.40 43.36
CA GLY A 8 -22.44 -30.89 42.44
C GLY A 8 -23.52 -29.83 42.25
N ILE A 9 -23.30 -28.84 41.38
CA ILE A 9 -24.30 -27.85 40.95
C ILE A 9 -24.28 -27.75 39.41
N TYR A 10 -25.50 -27.64 38.88
CA TYR A 10 -25.95 -27.92 37.54
C TYR A 10 -25.65 -26.82 36.50
N ARG A 11 -25.57 -27.29 35.25
CA ARG A 11 -25.65 -26.54 33.99
C ARG A 11 -26.97 -25.76 33.87
N PHE A 12 -26.89 -24.53 33.39
CA PHE A 12 -27.90 -23.90 32.51
C PHE A 12 -27.18 -22.82 31.69
N PHE A 13 -27.05 -23.01 30.37
CA PHE A 13 -26.93 -21.91 29.43
C PHE A 13 -27.82 -22.24 28.24
N LEU A 14 -28.80 -21.36 28.03
CA LEU A 14 -29.74 -21.39 26.92
C LEU A 14 -28.98 -21.29 25.60
N ALA A 15 -29.31 -22.20 24.69
CA ALA A 15 -29.08 -22.01 23.27
C ALA A 15 -30.08 -20.96 22.75
N GLY A 16 -29.57 -19.79 22.38
CA GLY A 16 -30.30 -18.77 21.64
C GLY A 16 -29.79 -18.76 20.20
N THR A 17 -30.52 -19.43 19.32
CA THR A 17 -30.31 -19.42 17.87
C THR A 17 -30.79 -18.08 17.32
N ALA A 18 -29.91 -17.29 16.72
CA ALA A 18 -30.28 -16.16 15.87
C ALA A 18 -29.74 -16.43 14.46
N VAL A 19 -30.63 -16.93 13.60
CA VAL A 19 -30.43 -17.01 12.15
C VAL A 19 -30.83 -15.65 11.59
N LEU A 20 -29.86 -14.87 11.12
CA LEU A 20 -30.09 -13.67 10.32
C LEU A 20 -29.92 -14.06 8.84
N LEU A 21 -31.06 -14.26 8.18
CA LEU A 21 -31.19 -14.36 6.74
C LEU A 21 -31.17 -12.95 6.16
N PHE A 22 -30.10 -12.58 5.46
CA PHE A 22 -30.12 -11.44 4.55
C PHE A 22 -30.44 -11.95 3.15
N ALA A 23 -31.64 -11.61 2.68
CA ALA A 23 -32.05 -11.75 1.30
C ALA A 23 -31.44 -10.59 0.49
N ALA A 24 -30.42 -10.89 -0.31
CA ALA A 24 -29.96 -9.97 -1.36
C ALA A 24 -30.71 -10.29 -2.66
N CYS A 25 -31.52 -9.33 -3.12
CA CYS A 25 -32.17 -9.36 -4.41
C CYS A 25 -31.12 -9.10 -5.50
N ALA A 26 -30.74 -10.15 -6.24
CA ALA A 26 -30.02 -10.01 -7.50
C ALA A 26 -31.04 -10.01 -8.65
N GLY A 27 -31.39 -8.81 -9.13
CA GLY A 27 -32.03 -8.63 -10.43
C GLY A 27 -30.94 -8.58 -11.50
N LEU A 28 -30.71 -9.72 -12.16
CA LEU A 28 -29.85 -9.82 -13.35
C LEU A 28 -30.78 -10.10 -14.53
N GLU A 29 -31.10 -9.04 -15.29
CA GLU A 29 -31.77 -9.18 -16.57
C GLU A 29 -30.81 -9.81 -17.58
N SER A 30 -31.16 -11.01 -18.03
CA SER A 30 -30.50 -11.74 -19.10
C SER A 30 -30.93 -11.17 -20.45
N GLY A 31 -30.09 -10.34 -21.06
CA GLY A 31 -30.22 -9.91 -22.44
C GLY A 31 -29.78 -11.01 -23.42
N GLN A 32 -30.70 -11.45 -24.27
CA GLN A 32 -30.54 -12.45 -25.31
C GLN A 32 -29.37 -12.19 -26.27
N GLN A 33 -28.55 -13.22 -26.45
CA GLN A 33 -27.57 -13.35 -27.52
C GLN A 33 -28.32 -13.75 -28.80
N SER A 34 -28.40 -12.85 -29.79
CA SER A 34 -28.78 -13.20 -31.16
C SER A 34 -27.55 -13.17 -32.05
N SER A 35 -27.25 -14.29 -32.69
CA SER A 35 -26.20 -14.49 -33.67
C SER A 35 -26.57 -13.85 -35.01
N GLY A 36 -25.73 -12.94 -35.49
CA GLY A 36 -25.81 -12.39 -36.85
C GLY A 36 -24.43 -11.96 -37.31
N GLY A 37 -23.84 -12.73 -38.22
CA GLY A 37 -22.53 -12.46 -38.80
C GLY A 37 -22.57 -11.23 -39.71
N GLY A 38 -21.63 -10.32 -39.50
CA GLY A 38 -21.35 -9.18 -40.34
C GLY A 38 -19.99 -8.63 -39.95
N THR A 39 -19.05 -8.60 -40.90
CA THR A 39 -17.73 -8.02 -40.74
C THR A 39 -17.87 -6.53 -40.41
N PRO A 40 -17.39 -6.03 -39.26
CA PRO A 40 -17.42 -4.60 -38.99
C PRO A 40 -16.17 -3.95 -39.59
N GLU A 41 -16.42 -3.16 -40.63
CA GLU A 41 -15.56 -2.09 -41.11
C GLU A 41 -15.28 -1.12 -39.96
N ALA A 42 -14.01 -0.88 -39.65
CA ALA A 42 -13.61 -0.02 -38.54
C ALA A 42 -14.05 1.43 -38.80
N PRO A 43 -14.86 2.06 -37.94
CA PRO A 43 -15.18 3.48 -38.09
C PRO A 43 -13.91 4.29 -37.80
N ALA A 44 -13.69 5.30 -38.65
CA ALA A 44 -12.63 6.29 -38.48
C ALA A 44 -12.72 6.91 -37.08
N GLY A 45 -11.58 6.91 -36.38
CA GLY A 45 -11.47 7.36 -34.99
C GLY A 45 -11.99 8.79 -34.82
N GLU A 46 -13.08 8.90 -34.07
CA GLU A 46 -13.40 10.14 -33.37
C GLU A 46 -12.25 10.45 -32.42
N SER A 47 -11.63 11.62 -32.57
CA SER A 47 -10.69 12.15 -31.58
C SER A 47 -11.37 12.09 -30.21
N PRO A 48 -10.70 11.57 -29.16
CA PRO A 48 -11.28 11.58 -27.83
C PRO A 48 -11.59 13.02 -27.46
N ALA A 49 -12.85 13.24 -27.07
CA ALA A 49 -13.34 14.54 -26.64
C ALA A 49 -12.38 15.13 -25.60
N ASP A 50 -12.10 16.42 -25.79
CA ASP A 50 -11.42 17.32 -24.88
C ASP A 50 -12.05 17.17 -23.48
N SER A 51 -11.48 16.29 -22.67
CA SER A 51 -12.01 15.90 -21.37
C SER A 51 -11.54 16.96 -20.40
N SER A 52 -12.27 18.07 -20.37
CA SER A 52 -12.06 19.14 -19.42
C SER A 52 -11.95 18.54 -18.02
N ARG A 53 -10.74 18.55 -17.48
CA ARG A 53 -10.45 17.96 -16.19
C ARG A 53 -11.36 18.58 -15.15
N THR A 54 -12.15 17.76 -14.48
CA THR A 54 -12.97 18.24 -13.37
C THR A 54 -12.02 18.56 -12.23
N SER A 55 -11.77 19.85 -11.97
CA SER A 55 -11.06 20.29 -10.78
C SER A 55 -11.96 20.05 -9.58
N TYR A 56 -11.44 19.32 -8.58
CA TYR A 56 -12.13 19.11 -7.31
C TYR A 56 -11.54 20.09 -6.29
N PRO A 57 -12.38 20.81 -5.52
CA PRO A 57 -11.87 21.68 -4.49
C PRO A 57 -11.09 20.86 -3.46
N LEU A 58 -9.90 21.34 -3.11
CA LEU A 58 -9.09 20.73 -2.05
C LEU A 58 -9.85 20.84 -0.72
N PRO A 59 -9.89 19.77 0.10
CA PRO A 59 -10.48 19.86 1.44
C PRO A 59 -9.79 20.95 2.27
N ASP A 60 -10.56 21.76 2.99
CA ASP A 60 -10.02 22.81 3.87
C ASP A 60 -9.14 22.25 5.00
N THR A 61 -9.30 20.96 5.33
CA THR A 61 -8.52 20.23 6.34
C THR A 61 -7.22 19.62 5.78
N LEU A 62 -6.97 19.71 4.47
CA LEU A 62 -5.73 19.24 3.86
C LEU A 62 -4.62 20.28 4.06
N SER A 63 -3.50 19.85 4.63
CA SER A 63 -2.36 20.71 4.90
C SER A 63 -1.04 20.06 4.47
N PHE A 64 -0.02 20.88 4.31
CA PHE A 64 1.35 20.43 4.07
C PHE A 64 2.27 20.90 5.19
N ARG A 65 2.97 19.96 5.83
CA ARG A 65 3.98 20.24 6.85
C ARG A 65 5.37 20.00 6.26
N PRO A 66 6.13 21.06 5.93
CA PRO A 66 7.48 20.89 5.39
C PRO A 66 8.39 20.17 6.38
N GLU A 67 9.07 19.14 5.91
CA GLU A 67 10.00 18.37 6.71
C GLU A 67 10.97 17.64 5.79
N ALA A 68 12.27 17.89 5.99
CA ALA A 68 13.33 17.26 5.20
C ALA A 68 13.27 15.74 5.33
N ILE A 69 13.64 15.03 4.26
CA ILE A 69 13.82 13.58 4.33
C ILE A 69 14.89 13.25 5.39
N PRO A 70 14.59 12.37 6.37
CA PRO A 70 15.61 11.89 7.30
C PRO A 70 16.61 11.00 6.55
N GLU A 71 17.89 11.04 6.95
CA GLU A 71 18.86 10.06 6.47
C GLU A 71 18.56 8.71 7.14
N ILE A 72 17.84 7.84 6.43
CA ILE A 72 17.46 6.52 6.90
C ILE A 72 18.35 5.47 6.24
N ARG A 73 18.85 4.55 7.06
CA ARG A 73 19.51 3.33 6.60
C ARG A 73 18.84 2.13 7.28
N PRO A 74 18.62 1.02 6.55
CA PRO A 74 18.20 -0.22 7.18
C PRO A 74 19.16 -0.61 8.32
N ALA A 75 18.60 -1.06 9.44
CA ALA A 75 19.43 -1.54 10.54
C ALA A 75 20.22 -2.79 10.13
N GLN A 76 21.35 -3.05 10.81
CA GLN A 76 22.10 -4.28 10.63
C GLN A 76 21.19 -5.51 10.84
N GLY A 77 21.34 -6.55 10.03
CA GLY A 77 20.48 -7.73 10.08
C GLY A 77 19.25 -7.67 9.16
N VAL A 78 18.76 -6.48 8.81
CA VAL A 78 17.55 -6.36 7.99
C VAL A 78 17.78 -6.93 6.59
N GLY A 79 16.94 -7.88 6.19
CA GLY A 79 17.06 -8.58 4.91
C GLY A 79 18.22 -9.60 4.84
N GLU A 80 18.85 -9.96 5.96
CA GLU A 80 19.87 -11.02 6.00
C GLU A 80 19.23 -12.42 6.11
N PHE A 81 19.87 -13.44 5.52
CA PHE A 81 19.38 -14.82 5.50
C PHE A 81 20.21 -15.75 6.39
N LEU A 82 19.59 -16.86 6.81
CA LEU A 82 20.34 -18.06 7.18
C LEU A 82 20.72 -18.82 5.90
N SER A 83 21.98 -19.22 5.78
CA SER A 83 22.50 -19.87 4.57
C SER A 83 21.73 -21.13 4.16
N ALA A 84 21.18 -21.86 5.12
CA ALA A 84 20.40 -23.08 4.89
C ALA A 84 18.95 -22.82 4.41
N GLU A 85 18.42 -21.61 4.57
CA GLU A 85 17.03 -21.26 4.26
C GLU A 85 16.90 -20.25 3.11
N ALA A 86 18.03 -19.78 2.60
CA ALA A 86 18.06 -18.77 1.54
C ALA A 86 17.43 -19.33 0.25
N PRO A 87 16.46 -18.62 -0.36
CA PRO A 87 15.88 -19.04 -1.62
C PRO A 87 16.87 -18.88 -2.76
N GLY A 88 16.90 -19.85 -3.68
CA GLY A 88 17.46 -19.68 -5.01
C GLY A 88 18.92 -19.27 -5.10
N ASP A 89 19.23 -18.58 -6.19
CA ASP A 89 20.56 -18.06 -6.47
C ASP A 89 20.83 -16.72 -5.75
N GLU A 90 22.04 -16.19 -5.88
CA GLU A 90 22.42 -14.93 -5.22
C GLU A 90 21.62 -13.71 -5.71
N ALA A 91 21.09 -13.74 -6.94
CA ALA A 91 20.27 -12.65 -7.46
C ALA A 91 18.89 -12.65 -6.82
N GLU A 92 18.25 -13.82 -6.68
CA GLU A 92 16.98 -13.97 -5.97
C GLU A 92 17.11 -13.59 -4.48
N LYS A 93 18.19 -14.00 -3.82
CA LYS A 93 18.49 -13.60 -2.43
C LYS A 93 18.65 -12.10 -2.32
N LYS A 94 19.40 -11.47 -3.23
CA LYS A 94 19.61 -10.03 -3.23
C LYS A 94 18.28 -9.29 -3.43
N ALA A 95 17.47 -9.71 -4.41
CA ALA A 95 16.17 -9.11 -4.67
C ALA A 95 15.26 -9.20 -3.44
N LEU A 96 15.19 -10.36 -2.79
CA LEU A 96 14.41 -10.53 -1.57
C LEU A 96 14.97 -9.70 -0.40
N SER A 97 16.29 -9.65 -0.23
CA SER A 97 16.95 -8.79 0.77
C SER A 97 16.57 -7.32 0.59
N ASP A 98 16.60 -6.85 -0.66
CA ASP A 98 16.29 -5.47 -1.02
C ASP A 98 14.80 -5.14 -0.75
N LEU A 99 13.88 -6.09 -0.94
CA LEU A 99 12.47 -5.91 -0.56
C LEU A 99 12.28 -5.72 0.96
N PHE A 100 12.98 -6.49 1.79
CA PHE A 100 12.91 -6.32 3.25
C PHE A 100 13.53 -5.00 3.71
N LYS A 101 14.65 -4.60 3.12
CA LYS A 101 15.29 -3.29 3.39
C LYS A 101 14.43 -2.13 2.93
N SER A 102 13.75 -2.27 1.79
CA SER A 102 12.76 -1.32 1.28
C SER A 102 11.63 -1.11 2.28
N ALA A 103 10.97 -2.20 2.71
CA ALA A 103 9.87 -2.12 3.67
C ALA A 103 10.29 -1.58 5.04
N TYR A 104 11.51 -1.89 5.50
CA TYR A 104 12.05 -1.33 6.75
C TYR A 104 12.23 0.19 6.65
N THR A 105 12.72 0.66 5.51
CA THR A 105 12.95 2.08 5.24
C THR A 105 11.61 2.82 5.09
N GLU A 106 10.64 2.22 4.40
CA GLU A 106 9.27 2.71 4.30
C GLU A 106 8.60 2.83 5.69
N ALA A 107 8.72 1.81 6.53
CA ALA A 107 8.17 1.85 7.89
C ALA A 107 8.79 2.98 8.73
N LEU A 108 10.09 3.26 8.56
CA LEU A 108 10.74 4.42 9.20
C LEU A 108 10.27 5.76 8.60
N TYR A 109 9.98 5.83 7.29
CA TYR A 109 9.32 7.00 6.69
C TYR A 109 7.89 7.19 7.19
N MET A 110 7.22 6.13 7.62
CA MET A 110 5.92 6.17 8.31
C MET A 110 6.06 6.47 9.82
N GLU A 111 7.26 6.82 10.30
CA GLU A 111 7.58 7.04 11.71
C GLU A 111 7.32 5.84 12.62
N THR A 112 7.29 4.62 12.07
CA THR A 112 7.25 3.40 12.89
C THR A 112 8.53 3.36 13.73
N PRO A 113 8.46 3.22 15.06
CA PRO A 113 9.61 3.39 15.95
C PRO A 113 10.52 2.13 15.97
N LEU A 114 11.03 1.71 14.81
CA LEU A 114 11.85 0.51 14.68
C LEU A 114 13.23 0.66 15.34
N ALA A 115 13.69 -0.42 15.96
CA ALA A 115 14.98 -0.58 16.62
C ALA A 115 15.92 -1.56 15.90
N GLY A 116 15.46 -2.19 14.82
CA GLY A 116 16.21 -3.15 14.01
C GLY A 116 15.56 -4.53 14.04
N VAL A 117 16.38 -5.57 13.90
CA VAL A 117 15.92 -6.96 13.91
C VAL A 117 15.73 -7.45 15.34
N LEU A 118 14.66 -8.22 15.60
CA LEU A 118 14.41 -8.82 16.90
C LEU A 118 15.32 -10.03 17.13
N GLY A 119 16.20 -9.97 18.14
CA GLY A 119 17.03 -11.11 18.54
C GLY A 119 18.03 -11.60 17.48
N GLY A 120 18.38 -10.78 16.49
CA GLY A 120 19.27 -11.18 15.39
C GLY A 120 18.62 -12.09 14.34
N ASP A 121 17.29 -12.16 14.34
CA ASP A 121 16.47 -12.91 13.39
C ASP A 121 16.84 -12.65 11.91
N LYS A 122 16.60 -13.66 11.09
CA LYS A 122 16.91 -13.61 9.66
C LYS A 122 15.63 -13.77 8.86
N VAL A 123 15.67 -13.35 7.61
CA VAL A 123 14.61 -13.68 6.66
C VAL A 123 14.54 -15.19 6.55
N HIS A 124 13.40 -15.74 6.92
CA HIS A 124 13.14 -17.18 6.93
C HIS A 124 11.79 -17.50 6.33
N ARG A 125 11.62 -18.76 5.95
CA ARG A 125 10.41 -19.26 5.30
C ARG A 125 9.43 -19.80 6.34
N TRP A 126 8.18 -19.36 6.29
CA TRP A 126 7.06 -20.07 6.88
C TRP A 126 6.53 -21.10 5.88
N PRO A 127 6.65 -22.41 6.17
CA PRO A 127 6.46 -23.45 5.16
C PRO A 127 4.99 -23.85 4.93
N ARG A 128 4.10 -23.55 5.88
CA ARG A 128 2.69 -23.97 5.85
C ARG A 128 1.72 -23.10 5.04
N PRO A 129 1.86 -21.76 4.95
CA PRO A 129 0.95 -20.98 4.12
C PRO A 129 1.19 -21.27 2.63
N ASN A 130 0.09 -21.24 1.86
CA ASN A 130 0.10 -21.20 0.39
C ASN A 130 -0.59 -19.89 -0.04
N PRO A 131 0.12 -18.95 -0.68
CA PRO A 131 1.52 -19.01 -1.09
C PRO A 131 2.52 -19.03 0.08
N VAL A 132 3.74 -19.50 -0.19
CA VAL A 132 4.84 -19.50 0.77
C VAL A 132 5.07 -18.09 1.29
N THR A 133 5.25 -17.93 2.60
CA THR A 133 5.49 -16.63 3.22
C THR A 133 6.91 -16.54 3.72
N TRP A 134 7.62 -15.49 3.31
CA TRP A 134 8.90 -15.07 3.89
C TRP A 134 8.63 -14.08 5.00
N VAL A 135 9.34 -14.21 6.11
CA VAL A 135 9.16 -13.35 7.28
C VAL A 135 10.49 -12.94 7.87
N GLN A 136 10.51 -11.77 8.50
CA GLN A 136 11.55 -11.36 9.43
C GLN A 136 10.89 -10.65 10.61
N ASN A 137 11.32 -11.00 11.82
CA ASN A 137 10.90 -10.36 13.05
C ASN A 137 11.73 -9.10 13.29
N TRP A 138 11.07 -7.96 13.34
CA TRP A 138 11.68 -6.69 13.69
C TRP A 138 11.32 -6.30 15.12
N ARG A 139 12.15 -5.42 15.68
CA ARG A 139 11.99 -4.86 17.01
C ARG A 139 11.47 -3.43 16.91
N THR A 140 10.45 -3.07 17.68
CA THR A 140 10.03 -1.69 17.94
C THR A 140 10.64 -1.17 19.25
N ARG A 141 10.83 0.16 19.36
CA ARG A 141 11.24 0.87 20.58
C ARG A 141 10.08 1.04 21.56
N GLU A 142 8.85 0.88 21.07
CA GLU A 142 7.62 0.99 21.84
C GLU A 142 7.02 -0.40 22.04
N GLY A 143 7.30 -1.01 23.17
CA GLY A 143 6.77 -2.34 23.49
C GLY A 143 5.26 -2.32 23.71
N ARG A 144 4.54 -3.22 23.05
CA ARG A 144 3.11 -3.48 23.19
C ARG A 144 2.85 -4.97 23.38
N ALA A 145 2.08 -5.33 24.39
CA ALA A 145 1.70 -6.72 24.60
C ALA A 145 0.99 -7.29 23.36
N ASN A 146 1.32 -8.54 23.02
CA ASN A 146 0.65 -9.29 21.97
C ASN A 146 0.56 -10.77 22.33
N SER A 147 -0.26 -11.51 21.59
CA SER A 147 -0.52 -12.93 21.79
C SER A 147 0.69 -13.85 21.65
N TRP A 148 1.81 -13.38 21.06
CA TRP A 148 3.07 -14.14 20.99
C TRP A 148 3.99 -13.93 22.20
N GLY A 149 3.63 -13.03 23.12
CA GLY A 149 4.44 -12.76 24.31
C GLY A 149 5.76 -12.02 24.04
N LEU A 150 5.88 -11.39 22.86
CA LEU A 150 7.06 -10.64 22.45
C LEU A 150 6.69 -9.16 22.29
N PRO A 151 6.72 -8.34 23.36
CA PRO A 151 6.10 -7.01 23.34
C PRO A 151 6.68 -6.07 22.28
N ASP A 152 7.91 -6.27 21.86
CA ASP A 152 8.62 -5.38 20.96
C ASP A 152 8.49 -5.84 19.48
N LEU A 153 7.60 -6.76 19.16
CA LEU A 153 7.56 -7.42 17.85
C LEU A 153 6.87 -6.56 16.78
N VAL A 154 7.46 -6.55 15.58
CA VAL A 154 6.81 -6.20 14.31
C VAL A 154 7.13 -7.33 13.33
N LEU A 155 6.14 -7.84 12.60
CA LEU A 155 6.39 -8.84 11.56
C LEU A 155 6.47 -8.16 10.20
N ALA A 156 7.56 -8.38 9.47
CA ALA A 156 7.66 -8.03 8.06
C ALA A 156 7.45 -9.30 7.24
N LEU A 157 6.43 -9.33 6.38
CA LEU A 157 6.03 -10.52 5.63
C LEU A 157 5.93 -10.26 4.12
N LYS A 158 6.35 -11.24 3.32
CA LYS A 158 6.21 -11.26 1.86
C LYS A 158 5.74 -12.64 1.39
N ALA A 159 4.60 -12.67 0.72
CA ALA A 159 4.19 -13.87 -0.02
C ALA A 159 5.10 -14.12 -1.24
N SER A 160 5.36 -15.37 -1.58
CA SER A 160 6.29 -15.74 -2.65
C SER A 160 5.86 -15.22 -4.03
N ASP A 161 4.56 -15.05 -4.24
CA ASP A 161 3.92 -14.57 -5.47
C ASP A 161 3.80 -13.03 -5.55
N ARG A 162 4.37 -12.28 -4.60
CA ARG A 162 4.30 -10.81 -4.54
C ARG A 162 5.67 -10.16 -4.57
N ASN A 163 5.75 -8.93 -5.05
CA ASN A 163 6.99 -8.15 -5.06
C ASN A 163 7.04 -7.06 -3.97
N ARG A 164 6.34 -7.25 -2.86
CA ARG A 164 6.34 -6.29 -1.74
C ARG A 164 6.28 -6.99 -0.39
N VAL A 165 7.02 -6.44 0.58
CA VAL A 165 6.98 -6.81 1.99
C VAL A 165 6.05 -5.84 2.71
N TYR A 166 5.14 -6.34 3.53
CA TYR A 166 4.27 -5.52 4.38
C TYR A 166 4.53 -5.83 5.84
N THR A 167 4.29 -4.85 6.70
CA THR A 167 4.38 -5.01 8.14
C THR A 167 3.03 -5.37 8.75
N VAL A 168 3.05 -6.16 9.82
CA VAL A 168 1.93 -6.38 10.72
C VAL A 168 2.44 -6.03 12.12
N ARG A 169 1.76 -5.10 12.80
CA ARG A 169 2.20 -4.49 14.06
C ARG A 169 1.01 -4.17 14.98
N ASP A 170 1.30 -3.74 16.20
CA ASP A 170 0.32 -3.22 17.14
C ASP A 170 -0.90 -4.16 17.33
N ASP A 171 -2.12 -3.63 17.35
CA ASP A 171 -3.34 -4.41 17.58
C ASP A 171 -3.63 -5.42 16.46
N PHE A 172 -3.17 -5.14 15.24
CA PHE A 172 -3.24 -6.06 14.10
C PHE A 172 -2.33 -7.26 14.33
N LEU A 173 -1.13 -7.05 14.88
CA LEU A 173 -0.21 -8.13 15.25
C LEU A 173 -0.77 -8.99 16.38
N ASP A 174 -1.31 -8.37 17.42
CA ASP A 174 -1.97 -9.12 18.49
C ASP A 174 -3.14 -9.95 17.96
N HIS A 175 -3.97 -9.41 17.06
CA HIS A 175 -5.02 -10.18 16.40
C HIS A 175 -4.46 -11.31 15.52
N TYR A 176 -3.45 -11.00 14.69
CA TYR A 176 -2.79 -11.95 13.79
C TYR A 176 -2.17 -13.13 14.53
N GLY A 177 -1.73 -12.96 15.78
CA GLY A 177 -1.19 -14.06 16.58
C GLY A 177 -2.24 -14.87 17.37
N LYS A 178 -3.47 -14.39 17.48
CA LYS A 178 -4.58 -15.12 18.09
C LYS A 178 -5.13 -16.18 17.14
N SER A 179 -5.65 -17.26 17.73
CA SER A 179 -6.36 -18.35 17.05
C SER A 179 -7.80 -17.96 16.64
N LEU A 180 -7.95 -16.78 16.02
CA LEU A 180 -9.25 -16.22 15.59
C LEU A 180 -9.38 -16.17 14.06
N GLY A 181 -8.38 -16.62 13.32
CA GLY A 181 -8.43 -16.73 11.86
C GLY A 181 -9.28 -17.91 11.38
N LEU A 182 -9.23 -18.18 10.07
CA LEU A 182 -9.91 -19.31 9.47
C LEU A 182 -9.50 -20.63 10.14
N GLY A 183 -10.49 -21.45 10.49
CA GLY A 183 -10.27 -22.73 11.18
C GLY A 183 -9.67 -22.60 12.59
N GLY A 184 -9.70 -21.42 13.21
CA GLY A 184 -9.07 -21.17 14.51
C GLY A 184 -7.54 -21.17 14.46
N ALA A 185 -6.94 -21.03 13.28
CA ALA A 185 -5.50 -20.89 13.13
C ALA A 185 -5.05 -19.44 13.39
N ASN A 186 -3.76 -19.28 13.68
CA ASN A 186 -3.11 -17.99 13.81
C ASN A 186 -2.10 -17.75 12.68
N GLY A 187 -1.55 -16.54 12.63
CA GLY A 187 -0.57 -16.09 11.65
C GLY A 187 -1.01 -16.34 10.21
N ALA A 188 -0.04 -16.60 9.33
CA ALA A 188 -0.32 -16.83 7.92
C ALA A 188 -1.20 -18.06 7.65
N ALA A 189 -1.33 -18.99 8.60
CA ALA A 189 -2.20 -20.16 8.46
C ALA A 189 -3.69 -19.81 8.66
N GLY A 190 -4.00 -18.84 9.51
CA GLY A 190 -5.39 -18.43 9.79
C GLY A 190 -5.86 -17.23 8.97
N TYR A 191 -4.96 -16.31 8.67
CA TYR A 191 -5.30 -15.03 8.03
C TYR A 191 -4.67 -14.88 6.64
N GLY A 192 -3.65 -15.66 6.31
CA GLY A 192 -2.87 -15.49 5.09
C GLY A 192 -1.72 -14.50 5.22
N SER A 193 -0.99 -14.27 4.12
CA SER A 193 0.00 -13.19 4.06
C SER A 193 -0.69 -11.83 3.87
N PRO A 194 -0.14 -10.74 4.43
CA PRO A 194 -0.64 -9.40 4.14
C PRO A 194 -0.49 -9.07 2.65
N ARG A 195 -1.49 -8.36 2.12
CA ARG A 195 -1.55 -7.89 0.72
C ARG A 195 -1.40 -6.38 0.62
N THR A 196 -1.66 -5.67 1.71
CA THR A 196 -1.56 -4.22 1.82
C THR A 196 -0.78 -3.83 3.08
N GLY A 197 -0.32 -2.58 3.14
CA GLY A 197 -0.08 -1.93 4.42
C GLY A 197 -1.40 -1.62 5.14
N GLU A 198 -1.31 -0.95 6.28
CA GLU A 198 -2.48 -0.36 6.95
C GLU A 198 -3.04 0.79 6.08
N PHE A 199 -4.35 0.81 5.87
CA PHE A 199 -5.07 1.85 5.13
C PHE A 199 -6.35 2.24 5.85
N LEU A 200 -6.97 3.35 5.44
CA LEU A 200 -8.26 3.78 5.96
C LEU A 200 -9.39 3.29 5.05
N GLN A 201 -10.41 2.65 5.62
CA GLN A 201 -11.65 2.30 4.95
C GLN A 201 -12.81 2.62 5.89
N ASP A 202 -13.78 3.40 5.44
CA ASP A 202 -14.95 3.80 6.25
C ASP A 202 -14.55 4.39 7.62
N ASN A 203 -13.51 5.23 7.62
CA ASN A 203 -12.89 5.84 8.80
C ASN A 203 -12.35 4.84 9.84
N ARG A 204 -12.00 3.63 9.41
CA ARG A 204 -11.40 2.58 10.25
C ARG A 204 -10.07 2.16 9.68
N ARG A 205 -9.10 1.90 10.56
CA ARG A 205 -7.83 1.30 10.15
C ARG A 205 -8.10 -0.13 9.69
N SER A 206 -7.53 -0.49 8.56
CA SER A 206 -7.74 -1.77 7.90
C SER A 206 -6.46 -2.30 7.28
N GLN A 207 -6.35 -3.62 7.15
CA GLN A 207 -5.26 -4.29 6.43
C GLN A 207 -5.80 -5.56 5.77
N CYS A 208 -5.55 -5.72 4.47
CA CYS A 208 -5.99 -6.86 3.70
C CYS A 208 -4.96 -8.00 3.76
N PHE A 209 -5.44 -9.23 3.91
CA PHE A 209 -4.68 -10.47 3.92
C PHE A 209 -5.29 -11.47 2.94
N ASP A 210 -4.58 -12.55 2.61
CA ASP A 210 -5.07 -13.52 1.62
C ASP A 210 -6.41 -14.17 1.95
N LEU A 211 -6.76 -14.25 3.24
CA LEU A 211 -7.98 -14.93 3.69
C LEU A 211 -9.05 -13.97 4.23
N GLY A 212 -8.80 -12.66 4.19
CA GLY A 212 -9.78 -11.66 4.61
C GLY A 212 -9.20 -10.29 4.95
N LEU A 213 -10.03 -9.46 5.56
CA LEU A 213 -9.72 -8.12 5.98
C LEU A 213 -9.65 -8.06 7.51
N MET A 214 -8.57 -7.53 8.07
CA MET A 214 -8.62 -7.03 9.45
C MET A 214 -9.03 -5.57 9.42
N THR A 215 -9.94 -5.17 10.29
CA THR A 215 -10.39 -3.78 10.41
C THR A 215 -10.76 -3.47 11.85
N GLU A 216 -10.68 -2.20 12.24
CA GLU A 216 -11.18 -1.74 13.53
C GLU A 216 -12.71 -1.69 13.55
N ASP A 217 -13.31 -2.14 14.65
CA ASP A 217 -14.72 -1.92 14.93
C ASP A 217 -14.97 -0.53 15.55
N GLU A 218 -16.23 -0.25 15.92
CA GLU A 218 -16.62 1.03 16.52
C GLU A 218 -15.97 1.31 17.89
N ASN A 219 -15.42 0.27 18.53
CA ASN A 219 -14.72 0.38 19.81
C ASN A 219 -13.19 0.45 19.63
N GLY A 220 -12.69 0.51 18.39
CA GLY A 220 -11.27 0.45 18.09
C GLY A 220 -10.65 -0.94 18.26
N SER A 221 -11.47 -1.99 18.40
CA SER A 221 -10.97 -3.37 18.48
C SER A 221 -10.80 -3.93 17.07
N VAL A 222 -9.68 -4.59 16.82
CA VAL A 222 -9.44 -5.27 15.54
C VAL A 222 -10.31 -6.52 15.45
N VAL A 223 -11.06 -6.62 14.36
CA VAL A 223 -11.85 -7.79 13.96
C VAL A 223 -11.36 -8.33 12.63
N PHE A 224 -11.50 -9.63 12.41
CA PHE A 224 -11.21 -10.27 11.13
C PHE A 224 -12.51 -10.60 10.39
N ILE A 225 -12.61 -10.15 9.15
CA ILE A 225 -13.72 -10.41 8.23
C ILE A 225 -13.18 -11.36 7.16
N PRO A 226 -13.52 -12.67 7.23
CA PRO A 226 -13.07 -13.62 6.23
C PRO A 226 -13.63 -13.29 4.85
N GLY A 227 -12.80 -13.45 3.82
CA GLY A 227 -13.19 -13.18 2.44
C GLY A 227 -11.99 -13.24 1.51
N GLU A 228 -12.27 -13.43 0.22
CA GLU A 228 -11.21 -13.31 -0.78
C GLU A 228 -10.91 -11.82 -1.03
N PRO A 229 -9.62 -11.43 -1.08
CA PRO A 229 -9.20 -10.11 -1.52
C PRO A 229 -9.80 -9.73 -2.88
N PRO A 230 -10.24 -8.47 -3.06
CA PRO A 230 -10.79 -8.00 -4.34
C PRO A 230 -9.89 -8.30 -5.55
N SER A 231 -8.57 -8.13 -5.41
CA SER A 231 -7.63 -8.32 -6.51
C SER A 231 -7.57 -9.74 -7.08
N LEU A 232 -8.03 -10.76 -6.34
CA LEU A 232 -8.05 -12.14 -6.83
C LEU A 232 -9.17 -12.42 -7.84
N ARG A 233 -10.18 -11.55 -7.89
CA ARG A 233 -11.34 -11.68 -8.79
C ARG A 233 -11.27 -10.72 -9.98
N LEU A 234 -10.23 -9.89 -10.03
CA LEU A 234 -10.10 -8.82 -10.99
C LEU A 234 -8.85 -9.06 -11.83
N GLU A 235 -9.04 -9.16 -13.13
CA GLU A 235 -7.92 -9.07 -14.07
C GLU A 235 -7.64 -7.60 -14.36
N PRO A 236 -6.36 -7.17 -14.33
CA PRO A 236 -6.00 -5.81 -14.70
C PRO A 236 -6.42 -5.55 -16.14
N ALA A 237 -7.01 -4.39 -16.41
CA ALA A 237 -7.28 -3.96 -17.78
C ALA A 237 -5.95 -3.95 -18.58
N ALA A 238 -6.00 -4.22 -19.88
CA ALA A 238 -4.80 -4.42 -20.71
C ALA A 238 -3.80 -3.24 -20.66
N LEU A 239 -4.29 -2.02 -20.37
CA LEU A 239 -3.47 -0.82 -20.22
C LEU A 239 -2.76 -0.73 -18.86
N VAL A 240 -3.24 -1.38 -17.80
CA VAL A 240 -2.65 -1.30 -16.46
C VAL A 240 -1.22 -1.87 -16.48
N GLY A 241 -0.26 -1.03 -16.13
CA GLY A 241 1.16 -1.36 -16.21
C GLY A 241 1.68 -1.58 -17.64
N SER A 242 0.93 -1.25 -18.68
CA SER A 242 1.41 -1.34 -20.06
C SER A 242 2.59 -0.38 -20.24
N PHE A 243 3.77 -0.91 -20.54
CA PHE A 243 4.99 -0.15 -20.74
C PHE A 243 5.85 -0.86 -21.79
N SER A 244 6.42 -0.11 -22.74
CA SER A 244 7.24 -0.69 -23.82
C SER A 244 8.68 -1.01 -23.42
N GLY A 245 9.09 -0.66 -22.19
CA GLY A 245 10.43 -0.88 -21.67
C GLY A 245 10.56 -2.16 -20.84
N ASP A 246 11.11 -2.03 -19.63
CA ASP A 246 11.39 -3.15 -18.74
C ASP A 246 10.09 -3.76 -18.15
N GLU A 247 9.93 -5.07 -18.35
CA GLU A 247 8.80 -5.84 -17.83
C GLU A 247 8.73 -5.82 -16.29
N SER A 248 9.86 -5.61 -15.60
CA SER A 248 9.88 -5.47 -14.14
C SER A 248 9.08 -4.23 -13.67
N ILE A 249 9.12 -3.14 -14.45
CA ILE A 249 8.35 -1.93 -14.20
C ILE A 249 6.87 -2.20 -14.47
N ALA A 250 6.55 -2.84 -15.59
CA ALA A 250 5.19 -3.22 -15.94
C ALA A 250 4.54 -4.10 -14.84
N ALA A 251 5.29 -5.08 -14.34
CA ALA A 251 4.87 -5.95 -13.24
C ALA A 251 4.66 -5.17 -11.94
N ALA A 252 5.56 -4.25 -11.58
CA ALA A 252 5.43 -3.43 -10.38
C ALA A 252 4.16 -2.55 -10.40
N PHE A 253 3.80 -1.99 -11.56
CA PHE A 253 2.57 -1.22 -11.72
C PHE A 253 1.31 -2.09 -11.58
N ARG A 254 1.30 -3.30 -12.16
CA ARG A 254 0.20 -4.25 -11.97
C ARG A 254 0.06 -4.70 -10.51
N ASP A 255 1.18 -4.89 -9.81
CA ASP A 255 1.17 -5.24 -8.38
C ASP A 255 0.62 -4.09 -7.52
N ALA A 256 1.00 -2.83 -7.81
CA ALA A 256 0.46 -1.67 -7.11
C ALA A 256 -1.02 -1.43 -7.42
N TRP A 257 -1.47 -1.68 -8.66
CA TRP A 257 -2.88 -1.66 -9.00
C TRP A 257 -3.69 -2.70 -8.20
N LYS A 258 -3.18 -3.93 -8.09
CA LYS A 258 -3.80 -4.98 -7.25
C LYS A 258 -3.85 -4.55 -5.78
N ASN A 259 -2.78 -3.95 -5.26
CA ASN A 259 -2.78 -3.37 -3.91
C ASN A 259 -3.88 -2.31 -3.76
N GLY A 260 -4.06 -1.42 -4.74
CA GLY A 260 -5.17 -0.45 -4.74
C GLY A 260 -6.54 -1.10 -4.66
N MET A 261 -6.77 -2.18 -5.42
CA MET A 261 -8.03 -2.94 -5.34
C MET A 261 -8.22 -3.59 -3.96
N ASP A 262 -7.16 -4.12 -3.37
CA ASP A 262 -7.19 -4.72 -2.02
C ASP A 262 -7.38 -3.68 -0.90
N ARG A 263 -7.07 -2.41 -1.17
CA ARG A 263 -7.38 -1.25 -0.31
C ARG A 263 -8.82 -0.73 -0.48
N ASN A 264 -9.64 -1.41 -1.28
CA ASN A 264 -11.01 -1.01 -1.62
C ASN A 264 -11.09 0.39 -2.27
N LEU A 265 -10.09 0.74 -3.09
CA LEU A 265 -10.14 1.96 -3.88
C LEU A 265 -11.23 1.88 -4.96
N PRO A 266 -11.80 3.03 -5.41
CA PRO A 266 -12.65 3.04 -6.59
C PRO A 266 -11.95 2.36 -7.78
N PRO A 267 -12.70 1.74 -8.72
CA PRO A 267 -12.11 1.06 -9.87
C PRO A 267 -11.06 1.94 -10.55
N LEU A 268 -9.82 1.46 -10.60
CA LEU A 268 -8.70 2.20 -11.19
C LEU A 268 -8.66 1.89 -12.69
N ASN A 269 -9.38 2.69 -13.49
CA ASN A 269 -9.38 2.59 -14.94
C ASN A 269 -8.23 3.44 -15.51
N PRO A 270 -7.23 2.84 -16.18
CA PRO A 270 -6.06 3.58 -16.66
C PRO A 270 -6.46 4.55 -17.79
N ASP A 271 -5.99 5.79 -17.69
CA ASP A 271 -6.20 6.80 -18.73
C ASP A 271 -5.23 6.62 -19.91
N SER A 272 -4.04 6.08 -19.61
CA SER A 272 -2.94 5.89 -20.56
C SER A 272 -2.03 4.72 -20.13
N PRO A 273 -1.13 4.24 -21.01
CA PRO A 273 0.00 3.41 -20.60
C PRO A 273 0.91 4.10 -19.59
N VAL A 274 1.87 3.38 -19.02
CA VAL A 274 2.91 3.97 -18.17
C VAL A 274 3.79 4.90 -19.00
N VAL A 275 3.92 6.15 -18.56
CA VAL A 275 4.78 7.17 -19.16
C VAL A 275 6.07 7.26 -18.36
N TYR A 276 7.21 7.37 -19.06
CA TYR A 276 8.51 7.65 -18.45
C TYR A 276 8.94 9.10 -18.73
N ILE A 277 9.37 9.79 -17.69
CA ILE A 277 9.92 11.15 -17.75
C ILE A 277 11.40 11.05 -17.40
N ASP A 278 12.28 11.33 -18.37
CA ASP A 278 13.72 11.40 -18.14
C ASP A 278 14.08 12.69 -17.40
N MET A 279 14.50 12.56 -16.16
CA MET A 279 14.88 13.69 -15.32
C MET A 279 16.40 13.86 -15.23
N ARG A 280 17.22 13.06 -15.93
CA ARG A 280 18.69 13.22 -15.91
C ARG A 280 19.19 14.60 -16.33
N PRO A 281 18.54 15.32 -17.28
CA PRO A 281 18.93 16.70 -17.59
C PRO A 281 18.74 17.65 -16.41
N PHE A 282 17.75 17.37 -15.55
CA PHE A 282 17.40 18.17 -14.38
C PHE A 282 17.02 17.26 -13.20
N PRO A 283 17.98 16.58 -12.54
CA PRO A 283 17.64 15.62 -11.49
C PRO A 283 16.96 16.33 -10.31
N MET A 284 15.91 15.72 -9.73
CA MET A 284 15.25 16.31 -8.57
C MET A 284 16.06 15.98 -7.31
N PRO A 285 16.54 16.98 -6.55
CA PRO A 285 17.27 16.74 -5.32
C PRO A 285 16.33 16.21 -4.25
N LEU A 286 16.81 15.22 -3.48
CA LEU A 286 16.07 14.63 -2.36
C LEU A 286 16.38 15.35 -1.03
N GLY A 287 16.44 16.68 -1.06
CA GLY A 287 16.78 17.47 0.13
C GLY A 287 18.16 17.09 0.69
N ASN A 288 18.20 16.59 1.93
CA ASN A 288 19.43 16.23 2.63
C ASN A 288 19.91 14.78 2.36
N ALA A 289 19.09 13.95 1.73
CA ALA A 289 19.52 12.60 1.37
C ALA A 289 20.53 12.64 0.22
N SER A 290 21.54 11.77 0.28
CA SER A 290 22.46 11.58 -0.84
C SER A 290 21.72 10.96 -2.03
N GLY A 291 21.79 11.61 -3.18
CA GLY A 291 21.21 11.15 -4.43
C GLY A 291 20.18 12.10 -5.02
N ALA A 292 19.64 11.74 -6.17
CA ALA A 292 18.61 12.49 -6.87
C ALA A 292 17.63 11.53 -7.54
N VAL A 293 16.44 12.03 -7.86
CA VAL A 293 15.51 11.33 -8.75
C VAL A 293 15.94 11.64 -10.19
N THR A 294 16.26 10.59 -10.94
CA THR A 294 16.75 10.68 -12.32
C THR A 294 15.69 10.30 -13.35
N GLY A 295 14.57 9.74 -12.91
CA GLY A 295 13.44 9.42 -13.77
C GLY A 295 12.15 9.21 -12.98
N LEU A 296 11.01 9.35 -13.65
CA LEU A 296 9.69 9.08 -13.09
C LEU A 296 8.89 8.21 -14.07
N TYR A 297 8.31 7.13 -13.55
CA TYR A 297 7.28 6.36 -14.25
C TYR A 297 5.94 6.73 -13.64
N ILE A 298 4.96 7.04 -14.48
CA ILE A 298 3.64 7.52 -14.06
C ILE A 298 2.56 6.83 -14.88
N GLN A 299 1.49 6.41 -14.22
CA GLN A 299 0.25 6.00 -14.87
C GLN A 299 -0.92 6.67 -14.16
N SER A 300 -1.75 7.41 -14.90
CA SER A 300 -2.94 8.06 -14.36
C SER A 300 -4.18 7.17 -14.51
N PHE A 301 -5.15 7.39 -13.63
CA PHE A 301 -6.40 6.66 -13.59
C PHE A 301 -7.57 7.61 -13.36
N ASN A 302 -8.72 7.27 -13.94
CA ASN A 302 -10.00 7.95 -13.73
C ASN A 302 -9.92 9.47 -13.99
N SER A 303 -9.38 9.85 -15.15
CA SER A 303 -9.15 11.24 -15.57
C SER A 303 -8.27 12.02 -14.59
N GLY A 304 -7.20 11.36 -14.10
CA GLY A 304 -6.26 11.94 -13.13
C GLY A 304 -6.79 12.05 -11.70
N GLY A 305 -7.83 11.31 -11.34
CA GLY A 305 -8.29 11.19 -9.94
C GLY A 305 -7.35 10.33 -9.07
N ALA A 306 -6.58 9.44 -9.71
CA ALA A 306 -5.53 8.67 -9.05
C ALA A 306 -4.31 8.52 -9.97
N ALA A 307 -3.15 8.19 -9.39
CA ALA A 307 -1.95 7.88 -10.13
C ALA A 307 -1.12 6.80 -9.42
N LEU A 308 -0.44 5.98 -10.22
CA LEU A 308 0.64 5.12 -9.77
C LEU A 308 1.97 5.75 -10.18
N VAL A 309 2.91 5.86 -9.25
CA VAL A 309 4.16 6.59 -9.47
C VAL A 309 5.35 5.80 -8.94
N LEU A 310 6.36 5.63 -9.78
CA LEU A 310 7.64 5.04 -9.41
C LEU A 310 8.76 6.01 -9.73
N ALA A 311 9.53 6.37 -8.70
CA ALA A 311 10.71 7.20 -8.85
C ALA A 311 11.96 6.35 -9.05
N GLU A 312 12.74 6.68 -10.08
CA GLU A 312 14.05 6.11 -10.34
C GLU A 312 15.08 6.91 -9.55
N SER A 313 15.69 6.28 -8.54
CA SER A 313 16.71 6.90 -7.70
C SER A 313 17.63 5.85 -7.06
N GLU A 314 18.89 6.20 -6.85
CA GLU A 314 19.83 5.41 -6.05
C GLU A 314 19.64 5.60 -4.54
N ALA A 315 18.87 6.63 -4.13
CA ALA A 315 18.77 7.04 -2.73
C ALA A 315 17.80 6.18 -1.90
N PHE A 316 16.85 5.49 -2.54
CA PHE A 316 15.87 4.66 -1.87
C PHE A 316 15.47 3.48 -2.77
N TYR A 317 14.90 2.45 -2.16
CA TYR A 317 14.46 1.27 -2.86
C TYR A 317 13.22 1.57 -3.72
N PRO A 318 13.17 1.10 -4.98
CA PRO A 318 12.05 1.37 -5.88
C PRO A 318 10.78 0.67 -5.39
N ALA A 319 9.69 1.44 -5.31
CA ALA A 319 8.33 0.93 -5.10
C ALA A 319 7.35 1.86 -5.82
N VAL A 320 6.37 1.27 -6.52
CA VAL A 320 5.28 2.04 -7.12
C VAL A 320 4.35 2.49 -5.98
N ARG A 321 4.16 3.81 -5.85
CA ARG A 321 3.31 4.45 -4.86
C ARG A 321 1.94 4.75 -5.44
N ILE A 322 0.91 4.59 -4.61
CA ILE A 322 -0.48 4.88 -4.95
C ILE A 322 -0.82 6.29 -4.47
N LEU A 323 -1.06 7.19 -5.42
CA LEU A 323 -1.59 8.52 -5.19
C LEU A 323 -3.09 8.51 -5.48
N GLU A 324 -3.88 8.84 -4.47
CA GLU A 324 -5.33 8.99 -4.57
C GLU A 324 -5.77 10.37 -4.07
N ARG A 325 -7.04 10.70 -4.29
CA ARG A 325 -7.61 11.93 -3.71
C ARG A 325 -7.58 11.87 -2.18
N PRO A 326 -7.31 13.00 -1.51
CA PRO A 326 -7.11 14.34 -2.09
C PRO A 326 -5.65 14.66 -2.44
N PHE A 327 -4.70 13.75 -2.22
CA PHE A 327 -3.27 14.00 -2.46
C PHE A 327 -2.95 14.25 -3.95
N THR A 328 -3.56 13.48 -4.85
CA THR A 328 -3.41 13.69 -6.31
C THR A 328 -3.92 15.06 -6.73
N ASP A 329 -5.06 15.50 -6.17
CA ASP A 329 -5.62 16.82 -6.46
C ASP A 329 -4.66 17.92 -5.97
N ALA A 330 -4.11 17.80 -4.75
CA ALA A 330 -3.15 18.79 -4.23
C ALA A 330 -1.85 18.89 -5.04
N LEU A 331 -1.34 17.76 -5.54
CA LEU A 331 -0.16 17.76 -6.40
C LEU A 331 -0.42 18.48 -7.71
N THR A 332 -1.61 18.30 -8.26
CA THR A 332 -1.98 18.82 -9.57
C THR A 332 -2.71 20.16 -9.55
N ALA A 333 -3.00 20.66 -8.35
CA ALA A 333 -3.53 22.00 -8.14
C ALA A 333 -2.61 23.06 -8.78
N GLY A 334 -3.23 24.15 -9.24
CA GLY A 334 -2.50 25.25 -9.86
C GLY A 334 -1.46 25.86 -8.91
N VAL A 335 -0.46 26.55 -9.45
CA VAL A 335 0.58 27.21 -8.63
C VAL A 335 0.02 28.23 -7.63
N ASN A 336 -1.20 28.72 -7.84
CA ASN A 336 -1.91 29.65 -6.96
C ASN A 336 -2.70 28.94 -5.84
N GLU A 337 -2.78 27.61 -5.86
CA GLU A 337 -3.53 26.77 -4.93
C GLU A 337 -2.56 25.95 -4.06
N THR A 338 -1.59 26.63 -3.45
CA THR A 338 -0.65 25.98 -2.53
C THR A 338 -1.34 25.58 -1.23
N LEU A 339 -1.07 24.38 -0.73
CA LEU A 339 -1.60 23.92 0.54
C LEU A 339 -1.15 24.81 1.71
N PRO A 340 -2.00 24.98 2.74
CA PRO A 340 -1.60 25.58 4.00
C PRO A 340 -0.33 24.92 4.55
N GLY A 341 0.63 25.75 4.99
CA GLY A 341 1.92 25.29 5.54
C GLY A 341 3.05 25.16 4.53
N TYR A 342 2.77 25.21 3.22
CA TYR A 342 3.82 25.42 2.22
C TYR A 342 4.44 26.82 2.39
N THR A 343 5.77 26.87 2.50
CA THR A 343 6.52 28.14 2.51
C THR A 343 7.50 28.11 1.36
N SER A 344 7.57 29.19 0.58
CA SER A 344 8.49 29.31 -0.58
C SER A 344 9.97 29.17 -0.23
N GLY A 345 10.31 29.11 1.06
CA GLY A 345 11.65 28.85 1.59
C GLY A 345 11.97 27.38 1.89
N SER A 346 11.07 26.41 1.66
CA SER A 346 11.31 24.98 1.95
C SER A 346 12.25 24.27 0.96
N GLY A 347 13.18 25.01 0.35
CA GLY A 347 14.11 24.56 -0.69
C GLY A 347 13.78 25.13 -2.07
N THR A 348 14.78 25.28 -2.93
CA THR A 348 14.59 25.74 -4.32
C THR A 348 13.63 24.78 -5.03
N PRO A 349 12.50 25.27 -5.57
CA PRO A 349 11.63 24.47 -6.41
C PRO A 349 12.45 23.89 -7.55
N TRP A 350 12.31 22.59 -7.78
CA TRP A 350 12.87 21.97 -8.96
C TRP A 350 12.17 22.55 -10.20
N ASN A 351 12.92 23.01 -11.21
CA ASN A 351 12.30 23.61 -12.39
C ASN A 351 12.12 22.54 -13.47
N PRO A 352 10.89 22.05 -13.72
CA PRO A 352 10.64 21.10 -14.81
C PRO A 352 10.69 21.75 -16.20
N ALA A 353 10.91 23.08 -16.31
CA ALA A 353 10.95 23.75 -17.60
C ALA A 353 12.05 23.15 -18.49
N GLY A 354 11.64 22.56 -19.61
CA GLY A 354 12.52 21.87 -20.55
C GLY A 354 12.36 20.35 -20.56
N LEU A 355 11.54 19.78 -19.68
CA LEU A 355 11.07 18.41 -19.83
C LEU A 355 9.93 18.32 -20.86
N ASP A 356 9.95 17.23 -21.62
CA ASP A 356 8.90 16.90 -22.57
C ASP A 356 7.80 16.11 -21.85
N PHE A 357 6.65 16.75 -21.63
CA PHE A 357 5.49 16.12 -21.00
C PHE A 357 4.48 15.74 -22.08
N GLN A 358 4.02 14.49 -22.05
CA GLN A 358 3.06 13.98 -23.04
C GLN A 358 1.65 14.55 -22.86
N ASP A 359 1.31 15.02 -21.65
CA ASP A 359 -0.01 15.54 -21.30
C ASP A 359 0.05 16.55 -20.13
N GLU A 360 -1.04 17.30 -19.95
CA GLU A 360 -1.18 18.33 -18.91
C GLU A 360 -1.21 17.76 -17.49
N PHE A 361 -1.77 16.56 -17.30
CA PHE A 361 -1.82 15.91 -15.98
C PHE A 361 -0.41 15.60 -15.49
N THR A 362 0.41 14.99 -16.32
CA THR A 362 1.80 14.63 -16.06
C THR A 362 2.64 15.88 -15.78
N ALA A 363 2.45 16.95 -16.56
CA ALA A 363 3.10 18.24 -16.31
C ALA A 363 2.70 18.84 -14.96
N SER A 364 1.40 18.82 -14.63
CA SER A 364 0.86 19.32 -13.35
C SER A 364 1.38 18.50 -12.17
N LEU A 365 1.43 17.18 -12.30
CA LEU A 365 1.92 16.27 -11.28
C LEU A 365 3.42 16.48 -11.02
N ALA A 366 4.22 16.67 -12.07
CA ALA A 366 5.64 17.01 -11.96
C ALA A 366 5.86 18.37 -11.28
N ALA A 367 5.03 19.37 -11.58
CA ALA A 367 5.02 20.65 -10.86
C ALA A 367 4.64 20.48 -9.38
N GLY A 368 3.70 19.58 -9.08
CA GLY A 368 3.37 19.15 -7.72
C GLY A 368 4.57 18.56 -6.97
N PHE A 369 5.28 17.62 -7.61
CA PHE A 369 6.48 17.01 -7.02
C PHE A 369 7.61 18.02 -6.83
N SER A 370 7.73 19.04 -7.68
CA SER A 370 8.63 20.16 -7.42
C SER A 370 8.32 20.87 -6.10
N ARG A 371 7.04 21.08 -5.78
CA ARG A 371 6.61 21.76 -4.55
C ARG A 371 6.75 20.87 -3.33
N TYR A 372 6.15 19.68 -3.38
CA TYR A 372 5.92 18.84 -2.20
C TYR A 372 6.90 17.65 -2.10
N GLY A 373 7.69 17.39 -3.14
CA GLY A 373 8.56 16.21 -3.24
C GLY A 373 7.86 15.02 -3.88
N ILE A 374 8.58 13.92 -4.04
CA ILE A 374 8.03 12.63 -4.51
C ILE A 374 7.43 11.85 -3.33
N PRO A 375 6.41 11.00 -3.54
CA PRO A 375 5.87 10.15 -2.48
C PRO A 375 6.89 9.11 -2.03
N LEU A 376 7.06 8.97 -0.72
CA LEU A 376 7.95 7.99 -0.09
C LEU A 376 7.20 6.82 0.54
N THR A 377 5.92 6.99 0.84
CA THR A 377 4.99 5.97 1.37
C THR A 377 3.72 5.96 0.53
N ASP A 378 2.88 4.93 0.68
CA ASP A 378 1.46 5.08 0.34
C ASP A 378 0.76 5.94 1.41
N ALA A 379 -0.50 6.33 1.18
CA ALA A 379 -1.32 6.97 2.21
C ALA A 379 -1.60 6.00 3.37
N PHE A 380 -1.46 6.47 4.61
CA PHE A 380 -1.66 5.67 5.81
C PHE A 380 -2.30 6.50 6.94
N PHE A 381 -2.72 5.82 8.01
CA PHE A 381 -3.36 6.46 9.15
C PHE A 381 -2.35 6.78 10.26
N ARG A 382 -2.37 8.01 10.78
CA ARG A 382 -1.56 8.47 11.91
C ARG A 382 -2.32 9.52 12.70
N ASP A 383 -2.47 9.31 14.01
CA ASP A 383 -3.03 10.29 14.95
C ASP A 383 -4.38 10.90 14.52
N GLY A 384 -5.30 10.08 14.01
CA GLY A 384 -6.61 10.57 13.55
C GLY A 384 -6.60 11.22 12.17
N LYS A 385 -5.46 11.21 11.47
CA LYS A 385 -5.29 11.81 10.15
C LYS A 385 -4.97 10.76 9.10
N MET A 386 -5.38 11.03 7.87
CA MET A 386 -4.80 10.38 6.71
C MET A 386 -3.56 11.16 6.29
N VAL A 387 -2.42 10.50 6.24
CA VAL A 387 -1.12 11.14 5.95
C VAL A 387 -0.40 10.42 4.83
N MET A 388 0.41 11.17 4.09
CA MET A 388 1.34 10.61 3.12
C MET A 388 2.68 11.33 3.25
N ARG A 389 3.76 10.55 3.32
CA ARG A 389 5.12 11.09 3.40
C ARG A 389 5.62 11.41 2.00
N PHE A 390 6.08 12.64 1.82
CA PHE A 390 6.80 13.08 0.63
C PHE A 390 8.24 13.46 0.97
N SER A 391 9.12 13.51 -0.03
CA SER A 391 10.54 13.83 0.17
C SER A 391 10.80 15.25 0.70
N ARG A 392 9.83 16.16 0.64
CA ARG A 392 9.93 17.53 1.20
C ARG A 392 9.00 17.79 2.40
N GLY A 393 8.17 16.83 2.82
CA GLY A 393 7.23 17.08 3.91
C GLY A 393 6.14 16.02 4.05
N TRP A 394 5.07 16.38 4.74
CA TRP A 394 3.90 15.54 4.97
C TRP A 394 2.69 16.23 4.38
N MET A 395 1.89 15.51 3.61
CA MET A 395 0.51 15.92 3.37
C MET A 395 -0.37 15.25 4.41
N GLU A 396 -1.21 16.04 5.09
CA GLU A 396 -2.02 15.59 6.20
C GLU A 396 -3.47 16.05 6.02
N LEU A 397 -4.41 15.11 6.03
CA LEU A 397 -5.84 15.32 5.97
C LEU A 397 -6.47 14.98 7.32
N GLU A 398 -7.14 15.94 7.95
CA GLU A 398 -7.96 15.68 9.14
C GLU A 398 -9.30 15.06 8.73
N LEU A 399 -9.68 13.97 9.42
CA LEU A 399 -10.82 13.10 9.12
C LEU A 399 -12.08 13.43 9.91
#